data_AF-A0A931SJT1-F1
#
_entry.id   AF-A0A931SJT1-F1
#
_cell.length_a   1.000
_cell.length_b   1.000
_cell.length_c   1.000
_cell.angle_alpha   90.00
_cell.angle_beta   90.00
_cell.angle_gamma   90.00
#
_symmetry.space_group_name_H-M   'P 1'
#
loop_
_entity.id
_entity.type
_entity.pdbx_description
1 polymer ?
#
loop_
_entity_poly.entity_id
_entity_poly.type
_entity_poly.pdbx_seq_one_letter_code
_entity_poly.pdbx_strand_id
1 'polypeptide(L)'
;ETIRRADVYIVHSKEVARLDQSPDIWEVSEKGIKPWDSIHEIQDLLIGKAPGRSRPDEITVFNNNTGAGTQFAALGSAVLKRARELGLGREIPTDWFLEDVSP
;
A
#
# COMPACT_ATOMS: atom_id res chain seq x y z
N GLU A 1 -15.62 2.70 -15.76
CA GLU A 1 -15.64 4.12 -16.21
C GLU A 1 -14.56 4.96 -15.53
N THR A 2 -14.49 5.01 -14.19
CA THR A 2 -13.49 5.79 -13.45
C THR A 2 -12.04 5.49 -13.86
N ILE A 3 -11.64 4.21 -13.90
CA ILE A 3 -10.27 3.81 -14.25
C ILE A 3 -9.91 4.17 -15.70
N ARG A 4 -10.87 4.03 -16.63
CA ARG A 4 -10.70 4.40 -18.04
C ARG A 4 -10.40 5.89 -18.20
N ARG A 5 -11.08 6.72 -17.40
CA ARG A 5 -10.94 8.19 -17.44
C ARG A 5 -9.78 8.71 -16.60
N ALA A 6 -9.12 7.89 -15.81
CA ALA A 6 -8.01 8.32 -14.98
C ALA A 6 -6.82 8.69 -15.88
N ASP A 7 -6.30 9.91 -15.73
CA ASP A 7 -5.04 10.32 -16.34
C ASP A 7 -3.88 9.62 -15.62
N VAL A 8 -3.88 9.71 -14.29
CA VAL A 8 -2.90 9.06 -13.42
C VAL A 8 -3.57 7.92 -12.65
N TYR A 9 -3.07 6.70 -12.84
CA TYR A 9 -3.55 5.52 -12.12
C TYR A 9 -2.44 4.91 -11.29
N ILE A 10 -2.55 5.08 -9.97
CA ILE A 10 -1.62 4.57 -8.97
C ILE A 10 -2.27 3.38 -8.26
N VAL A 11 -1.52 2.29 -8.12
CA VAL A 11 -1.92 1.12 -7.33
C VAL A 11 -0.94 0.90 -6.19
N HIS A 12 -1.25 -0.01 -5.28
CA HIS A 12 -0.31 -0.40 -4.24
C HIS A 12 0.72 -1.41 -4.79
N SER A 13 0.22 -2.53 -5.33
CA SER A 13 1.07 -3.58 -5.89
C SER A 13 0.48 -4.15 -7.17
N LYS A 14 1.21 -3.98 -8.27
CA LYS A 14 0.94 -4.61 -9.56
C LYS A 14 1.20 -6.11 -9.51
N GLU A 15 2.19 -6.55 -8.73
CA GLU A 15 2.47 -7.97 -8.55
C GLU A 15 1.29 -8.71 -7.91
N VAL A 16 0.76 -8.19 -6.79
CA VAL A 16 -0.43 -8.77 -6.15
C VAL A 16 -1.62 -8.74 -7.09
N ALA A 17 -1.84 -7.61 -7.80
CA ALA A 17 -2.94 -7.52 -8.76
C ALA A 17 -2.86 -8.58 -9.87
N ARG A 18 -1.66 -8.90 -10.34
CA ARG A 18 -1.43 -9.95 -11.34
C ARG A 18 -1.66 -11.35 -10.78
N LEU A 19 -1.16 -11.63 -9.57
CA LEU A 19 -1.30 -12.93 -8.92
C LEU A 19 -2.75 -13.25 -8.58
N ASP A 20 -3.48 -12.25 -8.07
CA ASP A 20 -4.89 -12.38 -7.68
C ASP A 20 -5.85 -12.18 -8.86
N GLN A 21 -5.31 -11.88 -10.05
CA GLN A 21 -6.09 -11.53 -11.24
C GLN A 21 -7.15 -10.45 -10.97
N SER A 22 -6.79 -9.40 -10.21
CA SER A 22 -7.75 -8.43 -9.71
C SER A 22 -8.52 -7.73 -10.85
N PRO A 23 -9.85 -7.69 -10.81
CA PRO A 23 -10.68 -7.25 -11.94
C PRO A 23 -10.54 -5.75 -12.26
N ASP A 24 -10.10 -4.96 -11.29
CA ASP A 24 -9.92 -3.51 -11.35
C ASP A 24 -8.51 -3.08 -11.79
N ILE A 25 -7.56 -4.00 -11.91
CA ILE A 25 -6.19 -3.71 -12.34
C ILE A 25 -5.75 -4.67 -13.44
N TRP A 26 -5.76 -5.98 -13.16
CA TRP A 26 -5.32 -7.01 -14.10
C TRP A 26 -6.27 -7.12 -15.29
N GLU A 27 -7.57 -7.37 -15.06
CA GLU A 27 -8.52 -7.49 -16.18
C GLU A 27 -8.69 -6.18 -16.96
N VAL A 28 -8.60 -5.03 -16.29
CA VAL A 28 -8.62 -3.71 -16.95
C VAL A 28 -7.47 -3.59 -17.94
N SER A 29 -6.28 -4.07 -17.57
CA SER A 29 -5.12 -4.11 -18.45
C SER A 29 -5.30 -5.11 -19.59
N GLU A 30 -5.70 -6.34 -19.28
CA GLU A 30 -5.91 -7.40 -20.28
C GLU A 30 -6.99 -7.03 -21.32
N LYS A 31 -8.01 -6.28 -20.91
CA LYS A 31 -9.07 -5.76 -21.80
C LYS A 31 -8.66 -4.48 -22.55
N GLY A 32 -7.42 -4.01 -22.39
CA GLY A 32 -6.91 -2.80 -23.04
C GLY A 32 -7.55 -1.49 -22.55
N ILE A 33 -8.25 -1.50 -21.41
CA ILE A 33 -8.92 -0.31 -20.88
C ILE A 33 -7.90 0.69 -20.32
N LYS A 34 -6.83 0.19 -19.70
CA LYS A 34 -5.70 0.99 -19.22
C LYS A 34 -4.43 0.14 -19.41
N PRO A 35 -3.44 0.56 -20.23
CA PRO A 35 -2.24 -0.25 -20.49
C PRO A 35 -1.45 -0.54 -19.21
N TRP A 36 -0.93 -1.76 -19.06
CA TRP A 36 -0.16 -2.18 -17.88
C TRP A 36 0.94 -1.19 -17.49
N ASP A 37 1.70 -0.70 -18.48
CA ASP A 37 2.84 0.20 -18.27
C ASP A 37 2.42 1.61 -17.83
N SER A 38 1.15 1.99 -18.04
CA SER A 38 0.58 3.25 -17.57
C SER A 38 0.00 3.16 -16.15
N ILE A 39 0.02 1.98 -15.54
CA ILE A 39 -0.34 1.74 -14.14
C ILE A 39 0.95 1.79 -13.33
N HIS A 40 1.02 2.70 -12.37
CA HIS A 40 2.22 2.91 -11.53
C HIS A 40 1.96 2.51 -10.09
N GLU A 41 3.01 2.19 -9.35
CA GLU A 41 2.88 1.86 -7.92
C GLU A 41 3.18 3.08 -7.05
N ILE A 42 2.60 3.12 -5.84
CA ILE A 42 2.73 4.26 -4.94
C ILE A 42 4.19 4.55 -4.55
N GLN A 43 5.02 3.53 -4.38
CA GLN A 43 6.45 3.69 -4.11
C GLN A 43 7.18 4.44 -5.21
N ASP A 44 6.85 4.22 -6.49
CA ASP A 44 7.46 4.90 -7.61
C ASP A 44 7.04 6.37 -7.68
N LEU A 45 5.77 6.66 -7.34
CA LEU A 45 5.30 8.03 -7.22
C LEU A 45 6.04 8.79 -6.11
N LEU A 46 6.19 8.17 -4.93
CA LEU A 46 6.84 8.79 -3.77
C LEU A 46 8.32 9.14 -4.01
N ILE A 47 9.01 8.37 -4.86
CA ILE A 47 10.43 8.59 -5.19
C ILE A 47 10.63 9.29 -6.54
N GLY A 48 9.56 9.80 -7.18
CA GLY A 48 9.64 10.56 -8.42
C GLY A 48 9.92 9.73 -9.69
N LYS A 49 9.71 8.42 -9.65
CA LYS A 49 9.83 7.52 -10.82
C LYS A 49 8.52 7.37 -11.59
N ALA A 50 7.38 7.71 -10.99
CA ALA A 50 6.09 7.75 -11.65
C ALA A 50 5.57 9.20 -11.76
N PRO A 51 4.79 9.52 -12.81
CA PRO A 51 4.18 10.84 -12.95
C PRO A 51 3.16 11.07 -11.83
N GLY A 52 3.29 12.21 -11.16
CA GLY A 52 2.23 12.76 -10.32
C GLY A 52 1.20 13.55 -11.12
N ARG A 53 0.26 14.19 -10.42
CA ARG A 53 -0.63 15.18 -11.02
C ARG A 53 0.17 16.35 -11.58
N SER A 54 -0.06 16.68 -12.85
CA SER A 54 0.60 17.78 -13.56
C SER A 54 -0.36 18.93 -13.90
N ARG A 55 -1.67 18.67 -13.96
CA ARG A 55 -2.69 19.68 -14.28
C ARG A 55 -3.91 19.60 -13.36
N PRO A 56 -4.64 20.72 -13.17
CA PRO A 56 -5.81 20.75 -12.28
C PRO A 56 -7.00 19.93 -12.79
N ASP A 57 -7.09 19.68 -14.10
CA ASP A 57 -8.19 18.97 -14.76
C ASP A 57 -8.02 17.45 -14.80
N GLU A 58 -6.81 16.94 -14.49
CA GLU A 58 -6.54 15.50 -14.49
C GLU A 58 -7.40 14.74 -13.48
N ILE A 59 -7.80 13.53 -13.82
CA ILE A 59 -8.44 12.57 -12.92
C ILE A 59 -7.34 11.64 -12.38
N THR A 60 -7.15 11.66 -11.07
CA THR A 60 -6.17 10.83 -10.37
C THR A 60 -6.89 9.73 -9.60
N VAL A 61 -6.49 8.48 -9.77
CA VAL A 61 -6.99 7.34 -8.99
C VAL A 61 -5.82 6.74 -8.23
N PHE A 62 -5.99 6.62 -6.91
CA PHE A 62 -5.19 5.71 -6.11
C PHE A 62 -6.06 4.53 -5.70
N ASN A 63 -5.72 3.36 -6.20
CA ASN A 63 -6.37 2.10 -5.86
C ASN A 63 -5.47 1.31 -4.91
N ASN A 64 -5.78 1.39 -3.62
CA ASN A 64 -5.05 0.66 -2.59
C ASN A 64 -5.47 -0.82 -2.57
N ASN A 65 -5.08 -1.55 -3.61
CA ASN A 65 -5.53 -2.90 -3.88
C ASN A 65 -5.00 -3.97 -2.92
N THR A 66 -4.02 -3.64 -2.08
CA THR A 66 -3.52 -4.54 -1.04
C THR A 66 -3.01 -3.75 0.16
N GLY A 67 -3.10 -4.36 1.35
CA GLY A 67 -2.49 -3.83 2.56
C GLY A 67 -1.11 -4.45 2.76
N ALA A 68 -0.03 -3.69 2.61
CA ALA A 68 1.31 -4.17 2.94
C ALA A 68 1.53 -4.15 4.46
N GLY A 69 1.88 -5.32 5.03
CA GLY A 69 2.29 -5.43 6.44
C GLY A 69 3.36 -4.41 6.85
N THR A 70 4.23 -4.05 5.92
CA THR A 70 5.28 -3.03 6.10
C THR A 70 4.73 -1.66 6.48
N GLN A 71 3.57 -1.24 5.94
CA GLN A 71 2.96 0.05 6.29
C GLN A 71 2.54 0.07 7.75
N PHE A 72 1.96 -1.03 8.24
CA PHE A 72 1.56 -1.17 9.63
C PHE A 72 2.76 -1.27 10.56
N ALA A 73 3.82 -2.00 10.18
CA ALA A 73 5.05 -2.08 10.96
C ALA A 73 5.74 -0.71 11.09
N ALA A 74 5.81 0.06 9.99
CA ALA A 74 6.38 1.41 10.00
C ALA A 74 5.59 2.36 10.90
N LEU A 75 4.25 2.37 10.77
CA LEU A 75 3.38 3.17 11.63
C LEU A 75 3.48 2.73 13.11
N GLY A 76 3.43 1.42 13.36
CA GLY A 76 3.52 0.84 14.70
C GLY A 76 4.82 1.25 15.41
N SER A 77 5.95 1.22 14.71
CA SER A 77 7.23 1.69 15.25
C SER A 77 7.20 3.18 15.61
N ALA A 78 6.66 4.02 14.73
CA ALA A 78 6.53 5.46 14.99
C ALA A 78 5.62 5.77 16.18
N VAL A 79 4.46 5.11 16.26
CA VAL A 79 3.51 5.24 17.37
C VAL A 79 4.12 4.75 18.68
N LEU A 80 4.77 3.59 18.68
CA LEU A 80 5.41 3.02 19.86
C LEU A 80 6.51 3.94 20.40
N LYS A 81 7.37 4.47 19.52
CA LYS A 81 8.38 5.45 19.90
C LYS A 81 7.74 6.67 20.58
N ARG A 82 6.69 7.23 19.97
CA ARG A 82 6.02 8.42 20.51
C ARG A 82 5.31 8.14 21.84
N ALA A 83 4.69 6.98 21.99
CA ALA A 83 4.05 6.57 23.23
C ALA A 83 5.05 6.50 24.38
N ARG A 84 6.25 5.93 24.14
CA ARG A 84 7.33 5.87 25.11
C ARG A 84 7.83 7.25 25.53
N GLU A 85 8.04 8.16 24.58
CA GLU A 85 8.42 9.55 24.86
C GLU A 85 7.40 10.29 25.73
N LEU A 86 6.12 9.93 25.62
CA LEU A 86 5.02 10.53 26.38
C LEU A 86 4.71 9.79 27.69
N GLY A 87 5.42 8.71 28.02
CA GLY A 87 5.13 7.87 29.18
C GLY A 87 3.77 7.17 29.11
N LEU A 88 3.28 6.88 27.90
CA LEU A 88 2.00 6.21 27.67
C LEU A 88 2.16 4.69 27.53
N GLY A 89 1.11 3.95 27.89
CA GLY A 89 1.05 2.49 27.77
C GLY A 89 1.48 1.76 29.05
N ARG A 90 1.63 0.44 28.94
CA ARG A 90 2.10 -0.45 30.01
C ARG A 90 3.02 -1.49 29.38
N GLU A 91 4.19 -1.68 29.99
CA GLU A 91 5.05 -2.82 29.64
C GLU A 91 4.39 -4.10 30.15
N ILE A 92 4.27 -5.10 29.28
CA ILE A 92 3.76 -6.42 29.65
C ILE A 92 4.96 -7.36 29.75
N PRO A 93 5.14 -8.10 30.85
CA PRO A 93 6.28 -9.00 31.02
C PRO A 93 6.33 -10.07 29.92
N THR A 94 7.47 -10.23 29.26
CA THR A 94 7.65 -11.17 28.14
C THR A 94 7.45 -12.63 28.57
N ASP A 95 7.84 -12.96 29.80
CA ASP A 95 7.69 -14.27 30.43
C ASP A 95 6.25 -14.77 30.47
N TRP A 96 5.25 -13.88 30.43
CA TRP A 96 3.84 -14.29 30.34
C TRP A 96 3.49 -15.00 29.02
N PHE A 97 4.33 -14.86 28.00
CA PHE A 97 4.10 -15.39 26.65
C PHE A 97 5.10 -16.49 26.26
N LEU A 98 5.94 -16.95 27.20
CA LEU A 98 6.94 -17.99 26.97
C LEU A 98 6.55 -19.26 27.74
N GLU A 99 6.70 -20.42 27.10
CA GLU A 99 6.60 -21.73 27.75
C GLU A 99 8.00 -22.14 28.26
N ASP A 100 8.10 -22.47 29.54
CA ASP A 100 9.34 -22.90 30.19
C ASP A 100 9.45 -24.43 30.34
N VAL A 101 8.42 -25.16 29.89
CA VAL A 101 8.34 -26.61 29.96
C VAL A 101 8.83 -27.22 28.64
N SER A 102 9.81 -28.13 28.72
CA SER A 102 10.16 -29.01 27.60
C SER A 102 9.26 -30.26 27.64
N PRO A 103 8.82 -30.80 26.48
CA PRO A 103 7.95 -31.97 26.42
C PRO A 103 8.56 -33.24 27.02
#